data_AF-A0A816EGA7-F1
#
_entry.id   AF-A0A816EGA7-F1
#
_cell.length_a   1.000
_cell.length_b   1.000
_cell.length_c   1.000
_cell.angle_alpha   90.00
_cell.angle_beta   90.00
_cell.angle_gamma   90.00
#
_symmetry.space_group_name_H-M   'P 1'
#
loop_
_entity.id
_entity.type
_entity.pdbx_description
1 polymer ?
#
loop_
_entity_poly.entity_id
_entity_poly.type
_entity_poly.pdbx_seq_one_letter_code
_entity_poly.pdbx_strand_id
1 'polypeptide(L)'
;KKLTIKGYALSGGGKQIQNVQVSLDHGKTWLQAELEQLAEPHMRAWTWTQWTYHIPFDDLPSKPFDIICRATDTNANSQPESPIGIWNVLGHMNNAWHKITLQIDEKCLKKGS
;
A
#
# COMPACT_ATOMS: atom_id res chain seq x y z
N LYS A 1 5.36 11.92 -17.09
CA LYS A 1 6.10 10.79 -16.46
C LYS A 1 5.34 10.34 -15.22
N LYS A 2 5.56 9.11 -14.74
CA LYS A 2 4.87 8.59 -13.55
C LYS A 2 5.81 7.81 -12.64
N LEU A 3 5.59 7.91 -11.34
CA LEU A 3 6.21 7.07 -10.32
C LEU A 3 5.31 5.84 -10.13
N THR A 4 5.85 4.65 -10.34
CA THR A 4 5.12 3.40 -10.17
C THR A 4 5.48 2.80 -8.82
N ILE A 5 4.48 2.66 -7.95
CA ILE A 5 4.59 1.98 -6.67
C ILE A 5 3.99 0.59 -6.84
N LYS A 6 4.70 -0.43 -6.35
CA LYS A 6 4.23 -1.81 -6.35
C LYS A 6 4.34 -2.40 -4.96
N GLY A 7 3.49 -3.39 -4.70
CA GLY A 7 3.59 -4.19 -3.49
C GLY A 7 2.73 -5.44 -3.57
N TYR A 8 2.55 -6.06 -2.42
CA TYR A 8 1.66 -7.20 -2.24
C TYR A 8 0.77 -6.98 -1.02
N ALA A 9 -0.34 -7.73 -0.96
CA ALA A 9 -1.23 -7.81 0.18
C ALA A 9 -1.72 -9.25 0.34
N LEU A 10 -1.96 -9.68 1.58
CA LEU A 10 -2.45 -11.02 1.90
C LEU A 10 -3.31 -10.95 3.17
N SER A 11 -4.41 -11.70 3.18
CA SER A 11 -5.20 -11.96 4.38
C SER A 11 -5.23 -13.46 4.68
N GLY A 12 -5.31 -13.80 5.96
CA GLY A 12 -5.37 -15.19 6.42
C GLY A 12 -6.73 -15.84 6.18
N GLY A 13 -6.77 -17.16 6.24
CA GLY A 13 -8.03 -17.92 6.16
C GLY A 13 -8.69 -17.90 4.78
N GLY A 14 -7.92 -17.63 3.72
CA GLY A 14 -8.39 -17.72 2.32
C GLY A 14 -9.21 -16.53 1.87
N LYS A 15 -9.23 -15.47 2.68
CA LYS A 15 -9.95 -14.24 2.40
C LYS A 15 -9.22 -13.46 1.32
N GLN A 16 -9.96 -13.07 0.30
CA GLN A 16 -9.40 -12.30 -0.80
C GLN A 16 -9.18 -10.85 -0.37
N ILE A 17 -8.12 -10.23 -0.88
CA ILE A 17 -7.92 -8.78 -0.76
C ILE A 17 -8.94 -8.09 -1.66
N GLN A 18 -9.81 -7.30 -1.06
CA GLN A 18 -10.86 -6.57 -1.76
C GLN A 18 -10.36 -5.21 -2.27
N ASN A 19 -9.48 -4.56 -1.50
CA ASN A 19 -8.93 -3.25 -1.85
C ASN A 19 -7.52 -3.07 -1.29
N VAL A 20 -6.67 -2.34 -2.00
CA VAL A 20 -5.44 -1.75 -1.49
C VAL A 20 -5.47 -0.26 -1.77
N GLN A 21 -5.18 0.53 -0.73
CA GLN A 21 -5.14 1.98 -0.83
C GLN A 21 -3.75 2.49 -0.49
N VAL A 22 -3.34 3.56 -1.18
CA VAL A 22 -2.09 4.27 -0.98
C VAL A 22 -2.39 5.70 -0.52
N SER A 23 -1.64 6.18 0.47
CA SER A 23 -1.69 7.56 0.94
C SER A 23 -0.33 8.22 0.77
N LEU A 24 -0.33 9.51 0.42
CA LEU A 24 0.85 10.36 0.27
C LEU A 24 0.88 11.50 1.30
N ASP A 25 -0.09 11.53 2.22
CA ASP A 25 -0.36 12.64 3.14
C ASP A 25 -0.57 12.17 4.59
N HIS A 26 0.14 11.10 4.97
CA HIS A 26 0.08 10.48 6.28
C HIS A 26 -1.30 9.89 6.65
N GLY A 27 -2.01 9.32 5.68
CA GLY A 27 -3.27 8.61 5.89
C GLY A 27 -4.51 9.50 5.95
N LYS A 28 -4.40 10.79 5.58
CA LYS A 28 -5.55 11.71 5.54
C LYS A 28 -6.43 11.43 4.32
N THR A 29 -5.81 11.19 3.16
CA THR A 29 -6.49 10.78 1.93
C THR A 29 -5.93 9.46 1.41
N TRP A 30 -6.76 8.74 0.67
CA TRP A 30 -6.48 7.37 0.22
C TRP A 30 -6.84 7.20 -1.24
N LEU A 31 -5.89 6.72 -2.02
CA LEU A 31 -5.96 6.52 -3.45
C LEU A 31 -5.98 5.02 -3.74
N GLN A 32 -6.91 4.56 -4.57
CA GLN A 32 -7.08 3.13 -4.84
C GLN A 32 -6.01 2.62 -5.80
N ALA A 33 -5.36 1.51 -5.43
CA ALA A 33 -4.41 0.80 -6.27
C ALA A 33 -5.11 -0.21 -7.20
N GLU A 34 -4.45 -0.51 -8.30
CA GLU A 34 -4.84 -1.60 -9.22
C GLU A 34 -4.39 -2.93 -8.62
N LEU A 35 -5.29 -3.91 -8.56
CA LEU A 35 -5.00 -5.25 -8.02
C LEU A 35 -4.82 -6.24 -9.16
N GLU A 36 -3.75 -7.02 -9.10
CA GLU A 36 -3.54 -8.18 -9.95
C GLU A 36 -4.17 -9.40 -9.26
N GLN A 37 -5.50 -9.52 -9.41
CA GLN A 37 -6.26 -10.62 -8.80
C GLN A 37 -6.32 -11.83 -9.74
N LEU A 38 -6.04 -13.00 -9.17
CA LEU A 38 -6.37 -14.28 -9.79
C LEU A 38 -7.84 -14.61 -9.50
N ALA A 39 -8.48 -15.35 -10.42
CA ALA A 39 -9.83 -15.88 -10.22
C ALA A 39 -9.79 -17.04 -9.22
N GLU A 40 -9.69 -16.71 -7.93
CA GLU A 40 -9.69 -17.67 -6.83
C GLU A 40 -11.13 -17.95 -6.35
N PRO A 41 -11.47 -19.20 -5.99
CA PRO A 41 -12.76 -19.49 -5.38
C PRO A 41 -12.93 -18.74 -4.05
N HIS A 42 -14.19 -18.46 -3.69
CA HIS A 42 -14.52 -17.83 -2.42
C HIS A 42 -13.88 -18.58 -1.23
N MET A 43 -13.23 -17.82 -0.33
CA MET A 43 -12.51 -18.34 0.84
C MET A 43 -11.36 -19.30 0.51
N ARG A 44 -10.78 -19.19 -0.69
CA ARG A 44 -9.61 -19.97 -1.13
C ARG A 44 -8.50 -19.12 -1.75
N ALA A 45 -8.48 -17.82 -1.47
CA ALA A 45 -7.39 -16.93 -1.88
C ALA A 45 -6.17 -17.10 -0.96
N TRP A 46 -5.36 -18.12 -1.22
CA TRP A 46 -4.19 -18.47 -0.39
C TRP A 46 -2.91 -17.75 -0.82
N THR A 47 -2.93 -17.14 -1.99
CA THR A 47 -1.80 -16.42 -2.58
C THR A 47 -1.90 -14.93 -2.28
N TRP A 48 -0.76 -14.25 -2.27
CA TRP A 48 -0.78 -12.79 -2.19
C TRP A 48 -1.46 -12.20 -3.43
N THR A 49 -2.06 -11.02 -3.27
CA THR A 49 -2.50 -10.18 -4.37
C THR A 49 -1.44 -9.12 -4.61
N GLN A 50 -0.86 -9.08 -5.80
CA GLN A 50 0.04 -7.97 -6.17
C GLN A 50 -0.80 -6.73 -6.46
N TRP A 51 -0.23 -5.56 -6.21
CA TRP A 51 -0.89 -4.30 -6.50
C TRP A 51 0.09 -3.28 -7.07
N THR A 52 -0.45 -2.40 -7.91
CA THR A 52 0.30 -1.31 -8.54
C THR A 52 -0.48 -0.01 -8.38
N TYR A 53 0.22 1.08 -8.07
CA TYR A 53 -0.32 2.43 -8.13
C TYR A 53 0.62 3.35 -8.91
N HIS A 54 0.03 4.26 -9.68
CA HIS A 54 0.74 5.18 -10.55
C HIS A 54 0.51 6.62 -10.10
N ILE A 55 1.57 7.31 -9.70
CA ILE A 55 1.52 8.73 -9.34
C ILE A 55 2.06 9.55 -10.51
N PRO A 56 1.26 10.44 -11.13
CA PRO A 56 1.77 11.41 -12.07
C PRO A 56 2.84 12.28 -11.41
N PHE A 57 3.93 12.60 -12.14
CA PHE A 57 5.01 13.42 -11.56
C PHE A 57 4.53 14.81 -11.11
N ASP A 58 3.48 15.34 -11.73
CA ASP A 58 2.90 16.64 -11.40
C ASP A 58 2.21 16.65 -10.02
N ASP A 59 1.78 15.48 -9.54
CA ASP A 59 1.14 15.29 -8.24
C ASP A 59 2.13 14.92 -7.13
N LEU A 60 3.43 14.77 -7.47
CA LEU A 60 4.44 14.42 -6.48
C LEU A 60 4.75 15.61 -5.55
N PRO A 61 4.79 15.39 -4.23
CA PRO A 61 5.25 16.41 -3.31
C PRO A 61 6.69 16.85 -3.62
N SER A 62 6.94 18.15 -3.57
CA SER A 62 8.28 18.72 -3.77
C SER A 62 9.24 18.49 -2.60
N LYS A 63 8.70 18.13 -1.44
CA LYS A 63 9.45 17.80 -0.21
C LYS A 63 9.43 16.30 0.02
N PRO A 64 10.32 15.75 0.86
CA PRO A 64 10.23 14.36 1.29
C PRO A 64 8.82 14.06 1.82
N PHE A 65 8.27 12.93 1.41
CA PHE A 65 6.91 12.51 1.73
C PHE A 65 6.84 11.03 2.06
N ASP A 66 5.82 10.64 2.81
CA ASP A 66 5.59 9.25 3.19
C ASP A 66 4.60 8.61 2.21
N ILE A 67 4.98 7.46 1.66
CA ILE A 67 4.06 6.53 1.02
C ILE A 67 3.60 5.54 2.07
N ILE A 68 2.29 5.48 2.27
CA ILE A 68 1.65 4.53 3.18
C ILE A 68 0.72 3.64 2.37
N CYS A 69 0.70 2.34 2.66
CA CYS A 69 -0.30 1.44 2.09
C CYS A 69 -1.10 0.70 3.17
N ARG A 70 -2.35 0.39 2.83
CA ARG A 70 -3.22 -0.49 3.62
C ARG A 70 -4.10 -1.35 2.73
N ALA A 71 -4.43 -2.55 3.19
CA ALA A 71 -5.36 -3.44 2.52
C ALA A 71 -6.64 -3.66 3.34
N THR A 72 -7.72 -3.99 2.64
CA THR A 72 -8.97 -4.49 3.23
C THR A 72 -9.36 -5.80 2.55
N ASP A 73 -9.73 -6.81 3.34
CA ASP A 73 -10.18 -8.10 2.83
C ASP A 73 -11.71 -8.17 2.65
N THR A 74 -12.20 -9.28 2.08
CA THR A 74 -13.64 -9.53 1.86
C THR A 74 -14.49 -9.57 3.13
N ASN A 75 -13.88 -9.66 4.32
CA ASN A 75 -14.57 -9.62 5.60
C ASN A 75 -14.45 -8.24 6.26
N ALA A 76 -14.02 -7.22 5.52
CA ALA A 76 -13.78 -5.87 6.00
C ALA A 76 -12.72 -5.79 7.12
N ASN A 77 -11.81 -6.76 7.23
CA ASN A 77 -10.65 -6.60 8.12
C ASN A 77 -9.69 -5.59 7.50
N SER A 78 -9.15 -4.71 8.35
CA SER A 78 -8.14 -3.73 7.96
C SER A 78 -6.99 -3.70 8.95
N GLN A 79 -5.87 -3.18 8.47
CA GLN A 79 -4.64 -3.01 9.25
C GLN A 79 -4.75 -1.83 10.23
N PRO A 80 -4.16 -1.92 11.44
CA PRO A 80 -4.09 -0.79 12.36
C PRO A 80 -3.15 0.30 11.82
N GLU A 81 -3.42 1.55 12.20
CA GLU A 81 -2.63 2.70 11.75
C GLU A 81 -1.18 2.66 12.25
N SER A 82 -0.97 2.21 13.49
CA SER A 82 0.32 2.30 14.18
C SER A 82 0.68 0.98 14.88
N PRO A 83 1.97 0.61 14.91
CA PRO A 83 2.43 -0.56 15.63
C PRO A 83 2.32 -0.41 17.16
N ILE A 84 2.13 0.81 17.69
CA ILE A 84 2.07 1.07 19.13
C ILE A 84 0.98 0.24 19.81
N GLY A 85 -0.20 0.11 19.19
CA GLY A 85 -1.33 -0.64 19.76
C GLY A 85 -1.22 -2.16 19.63
N ILE A 86 -0.29 -2.67 18.82
CA ILE A 86 -0.11 -4.11 18.54
C ILE A 86 1.28 -4.62 18.92
N TRP A 87 2.07 -3.80 19.61
CA TRP A 87 3.40 -4.18 20.03
C TRP A 87 3.34 -5.35 21.01
N ASN A 88 4.27 -6.29 20.85
CA ASN A 88 4.48 -7.39 21.78
C ASN A 88 5.96 -7.75 21.84
N VAL A 89 6.38 -8.36 22.94
CA VAL A 89 7.78 -8.71 23.22
C VAL A 89 8.42 -9.56 22.12
N LEU A 90 7.63 -10.42 21.46
CA LEU A 90 8.12 -11.31 20.39
C LEU A 90 8.14 -10.63 19.01
N GLY A 91 7.55 -9.44 18.86
CA GLY A 91 7.44 -8.75 17.59
C GLY A 91 6.53 -9.44 16.57
N HIS A 92 5.64 -10.33 17.02
CA HIS A 92 4.76 -11.09 16.13
C HIS A 92 3.56 -10.28 15.66
N MET A 93 2.97 -10.68 14.53
CA MET A 93 1.72 -10.11 13.99
C MET A 93 1.75 -8.58 13.83
N ASN A 94 2.92 -8.01 13.54
CA ASN A 94 2.99 -6.60 13.16
C ASN A 94 2.43 -6.43 11.74
N ASN A 95 1.17 -6.03 11.67
CA ASN A 95 0.48 -5.75 10.42
C ASN A 95 0.04 -4.28 10.32
N ALA A 96 0.64 -3.36 11.09
CA ALA A 96 0.35 -1.94 10.97
C ALA A 96 0.63 -1.42 9.54
N TRP A 97 0.09 -0.24 9.20
CA TRP A 97 0.31 0.34 7.88
C TRP A 97 1.81 0.48 7.58
N HIS A 98 2.22 -0.06 6.43
CA HIS A 98 3.61 0.01 6.02
C HIS A 98 3.90 1.41 5.45
N LYS A 99 5.02 1.99 5.85
CA LYS A 99 5.40 3.37 5.52
C LYS A 99 6.81 3.41 4.93
N ILE A 100 6.95 4.10 3.80
CA ILE A 100 8.24 4.38 3.17
C ILE A 100 8.36 5.88 2.95
N THR A 101 9.39 6.49 3.52
CA THR A 101 9.72 7.90 3.24
C THR A 101 10.53 7.98 1.96
N LEU A 102 10.06 8.78 1.00
CA LEU A 102 10.76 9.05 -0.25
C LEU A 102 11.17 10.51 -0.35
N GLN A 103 12.31 10.73 -1.01
CA GLN A 103 12.75 12.03 -1.48
C GLN A 103 13.13 11.90 -2.95
N ILE A 104 12.50 12.71 -3.80
CA ILE A 104 12.77 12.70 -5.24
C ILE A 104 13.87 13.71 -5.55
N ASP A 105 14.93 13.26 -6.22
CA ASP A 105 15.95 14.16 -6.77
C ASP A 105 15.33 15.00 -7.90
N GLU A 106 15.46 16.33 -7.83
CA GLU A 106 14.96 17.26 -8.85
C GLU A 106 15.46 16.93 -10.27
N LYS A 107 16.63 16.31 -10.41
CA LYS A 107 17.17 15.88 -11.71
C LYS A 107 16.30 14.82 -12.38
N CYS A 108 15.63 13.98 -11.59
CA CYS A 108 14.71 12.94 -12.09
C CYS A 108 13.45 13.56 -12.71
N LEU A 109 13.05 14.75 -12.24
CA LEU A 109 11.92 15.51 -12.75
C LEU A 109 12.27 16.23 -14.07
N LYS A 110 13.49 16.78 -14.18
CA LYS A 110 13.90 17.72 -15.27
C LYS A 110 14.44 17.09 -16.57
N LYS A 111 14.87 15.81 -16.60
CA LYS A 111 15.41 15.17 -17.83
C LYS A 111 14.31 14.84 -18.86
N GLY A 112 13.85 15.79 -19.66
CA GLY A 112 12.89 15.50 -20.74
C GLY A 112 12.27 16.69 -21.47
N SER A 113 12.99 17.81 -21.56
CA SER A 113 12.72 18.89 -22.53
C SER A 113 13.71 18.83 -23.67
#